data_AF-A0A931W3X8-F1
#
_entry.id   AF-A0A931W3X8-F1
#
_cell.length_a   1.000
_cell.length_b   1.000
_cell.length_c   1.000
_cell.angle_alpha   90.00
_cell.angle_beta   90.00
_cell.angle_gamma   90.00
#
_symmetry.space_group_name_H-M   'P 1'
#
loop_
_entity.id
_entity.type
_entity.pdbx_description
1 polymer ?
#
loop_
_entity_poly.entity_id
_entity_poly.type
_entity_poly.pdbx_seq_one_letter_code
_entity_poly.pdbx_strand_id
1 'polypeptide(L)'
;MKPHKKKLLLIFALLFLAGCAAYKLEPLMTTHPAHPDATAVPVRPVSKTLAYTRADIPSPQPLVAIAPPQGQEAQQAAQSEQKTVVGEGKVIAIVPNANQIVVEHGEIKGFMDAMTMGYRVDPPSLLEGLKSGDKVRFTIDVPKKAIVKIEKMK
;
A
#
# COMPACT_ATOMS: atom_id res chain seq x y z
N MET A 1 67.51 27.52 -8.21
CA MET A 1 67.88 26.99 -9.53
C MET A 1 67.20 25.64 -9.72
N LYS A 2 66.26 25.52 -10.66
CA LYS A 2 65.73 24.24 -11.20
C LYS A 2 66.58 23.90 -12.44
N PRO A 3 66.76 22.62 -12.81
CA PRO A 3 65.72 21.93 -13.61
C PRO A 3 65.58 20.43 -13.24
N HIS A 4 64.39 19.90 -12.95
CA HIS A 4 63.37 19.40 -13.89
C HIS A 4 63.91 18.55 -15.05
N LYS A 5 63.69 17.22 -14.97
CA LYS A 5 63.14 16.33 -16.03
C LYS A 5 63.47 14.86 -15.70
N LYS A 6 62.44 14.03 -15.43
CA LYS A 6 62.24 12.73 -16.09
C LYS A 6 60.74 12.53 -16.28
N LYS A 7 60.34 12.52 -17.55
CA LYS A 7 59.00 12.16 -18.03
C LYS A 7 58.89 10.64 -18.08
N LEU A 8 57.64 10.17 -18.08
CA LEU A 8 57.15 9.02 -18.85
C LEU A 8 57.27 7.63 -18.22
N LEU A 9 56.19 7.19 -17.56
CA LEU A 9 55.62 5.87 -17.75
C LEU A 9 54.12 5.93 -17.34
N LEU A 10 53.22 6.17 -18.29
CA LEU A 10 52.39 5.13 -18.94
C LEU A 10 51.28 4.59 -18.03
N ILE A 11 50.15 5.29 -18.07
CA ILE A 11 48.78 4.77 -18.24
C ILE A 11 48.60 3.28 -17.84
N PHE A 12 48.02 3.06 -16.66
CA PHE A 12 47.17 1.91 -16.35
C PHE A 12 45.83 2.51 -15.92
N ALA A 13 45.04 3.07 -16.85
CA ALA A 13 43.99 2.35 -17.55
C ALA A 13 43.20 1.39 -16.63
N LEU A 14 42.01 1.87 -16.26
CA LEU A 14 40.76 1.12 -16.14
C LEU A 14 40.84 -0.32 -15.65
N LEU A 15 40.30 -0.59 -14.46
CA LEU A 15 39.57 -1.81 -14.05
C LEU A 15 39.31 -1.59 -12.55
N PHE A 16 38.12 -1.25 -12.07
CA PHE A 16 36.95 -2.11 -11.96
C PHE A 16 35.70 -1.24 -11.72
N LEU A 17 34.97 -0.89 -12.78
CA LEU A 17 33.54 -0.58 -12.68
C LEU A 17 32.79 -1.64 -13.48
N ALA A 18 32.46 -2.75 -12.83
CA ALA A 18 31.50 -3.72 -13.35
C ALA A 18 30.95 -4.58 -12.22
N GLY A 19 30.47 -3.95 -11.15
CA GLY A 19 29.55 -4.58 -10.21
C GLY A 19 28.13 -4.59 -10.80
N CYS A 20 27.95 -5.08 -12.02
CA CYS A 20 26.63 -5.44 -12.50
C CYS A 20 26.26 -6.73 -11.76
N ALA A 21 25.51 -6.62 -10.67
CA ALA A 21 24.77 -7.76 -10.16
C ALA A 21 23.84 -8.20 -11.30
N ALA A 22 24.22 -9.25 -12.02
CA ALA A 22 23.35 -9.91 -12.96
C ALA A 22 22.15 -10.39 -12.15
N TYR A 23 21.04 -9.66 -12.25
CA TYR A 23 19.79 -10.01 -11.61
C TYR A 23 19.26 -11.25 -12.32
N LYS A 24 19.77 -12.42 -11.93
CA LYS A 24 19.31 -13.71 -12.42
C LYS A 24 17.98 -13.95 -11.73
N LEU A 25 16.89 -13.74 -12.47
CA LEU A 25 15.55 -14.06 -12.00
C LEU A 25 15.53 -15.56 -11.65
N GLU A 26 15.24 -15.87 -10.40
CA GLU A 26 14.97 -17.24 -9.97
C GLU A 26 13.85 -17.78 -10.88
N PRO A 27 14.03 -18.95 -11.51
CA PRO A 27 12.97 -19.50 -12.35
C PRO A 27 11.72 -19.68 -11.52
N LEU A 28 10.58 -19.22 -12.05
CA LEU A 28 9.29 -19.41 -11.42
C LEU A 28 9.13 -20.90 -11.10
N MET A 29 8.84 -21.22 -9.84
CA MET A 29 8.60 -22.60 -9.45
C MET A 29 7.41 -23.15 -10.26
N THR A 30 7.46 -24.42 -10.64
CA THR A 30 6.44 -25.12 -11.47
C THR A 30 5.04 -25.13 -10.85
N THR A 31 4.91 -24.66 -9.60
CA THR A 31 3.63 -24.48 -8.90
C THR A 31 2.91 -23.18 -9.26
N HIS A 32 3.56 -22.25 -9.96
CA HIS A 32 2.95 -20.98 -10.35
C HIS A 32 2.08 -21.14 -11.61
N PRO A 33 0.82 -20.66 -11.63
CA PRO A 33 -0.10 -20.85 -12.76
C PRO A 33 0.37 -20.29 -14.11
N ALA A 34 1.33 -19.37 -14.11
CA ALA A 34 1.91 -18.79 -15.32
C ALA A 34 3.20 -19.50 -15.81
N HIS A 35 3.62 -20.60 -15.17
CA HIS A 35 4.75 -21.41 -15.63
C HIS A 35 4.37 -22.24 -16.87
N PRO A 36 5.21 -22.30 -17.93
CA PRO A 36 4.86 -23.01 -19.18
C PRO A 36 4.59 -24.50 -18.97
N ASP A 37 5.27 -25.15 -18.02
CA ASP A 37 5.08 -26.56 -17.66
C ASP A 37 4.12 -26.78 -16.47
N ALA A 38 3.34 -25.77 -16.05
CA ALA A 38 2.37 -25.97 -14.97
C ALA A 38 1.26 -26.92 -15.42
N THR A 39 0.90 -27.89 -14.56
CA THR A 39 -0.28 -28.75 -14.78
C THR A 39 -1.51 -27.86 -14.97
N ALA A 40 -2.08 -27.87 -16.16
CA ALA A 40 -3.23 -27.04 -16.49
C ALA A 40 -4.37 -27.30 -15.51
N VAL A 41 -4.82 -26.25 -14.83
CA VAL A 41 -6.04 -26.30 -14.01
C VAL A 41 -7.19 -26.68 -14.93
N PRO A 42 -8.08 -27.63 -14.55
CA PRO A 42 -9.26 -27.94 -15.35
C PRO A 42 -10.03 -26.66 -15.67
N VAL A 43 -10.23 -26.38 -16.96
CA VAL A 43 -11.01 -25.22 -17.40
C VAL A 43 -12.43 -25.40 -16.88
N ARG A 44 -12.82 -24.64 -15.85
CA ARG A 44 -14.16 -24.69 -15.29
C ARG A 44 -15.12 -24.03 -16.28
N PRO A 45 -16.30 -24.63 -16.55
CA PRO A 45 -17.29 -24.00 -17.43
C PRO A 45 -17.77 -22.68 -16.81
N VAL A 46 -17.93 -21.66 -17.64
CA VAL A 46 -18.45 -20.35 -17.21
C VAL A 46 -19.89 -20.52 -16.71
N SER A 47 -20.16 -20.02 -15.50
CA SER A 47 -21.49 -20.06 -14.89
C SER A 47 -22.49 -19.32 -15.79
N LYS A 48 -23.52 -20.03 -16.24
CA LYS A 48 -24.56 -19.52 -17.17
C LYS A 48 -25.71 -18.79 -16.45
N THR A 49 -25.64 -18.69 -15.14
CA THR A 49 -26.65 -18.08 -14.26
C THR A 49 -25.96 -17.21 -13.23
N LEU A 50 -26.54 -16.03 -12.94
CA LEU A 50 -26.02 -15.07 -11.95
C LEU A 50 -26.05 -15.60 -10.50
N ALA A 51 -26.72 -16.72 -10.24
CA ALA A 51 -26.72 -17.39 -8.95
C ALA A 51 -25.55 -18.37 -8.85
N TYR A 52 -24.65 -18.13 -7.90
CA TYR A 52 -23.59 -19.07 -7.55
C TYR A 52 -24.21 -20.33 -6.92
N THR A 53 -24.01 -21.50 -7.53
CA THR A 53 -24.46 -22.76 -6.92
C THR A 53 -23.38 -23.32 -5.99
N ARG A 54 -23.78 -24.16 -5.03
CA ARG A 54 -22.85 -24.83 -4.10
C ARG A 54 -21.77 -25.66 -4.83
N ALA A 55 -22.03 -26.08 -6.07
CA ALA A 55 -21.07 -26.80 -6.91
C ALA A 55 -20.00 -25.87 -7.53
N ASP A 56 -20.28 -24.57 -7.66
CA ASP A 56 -19.34 -23.59 -8.22
C ASP A 56 -18.30 -23.11 -7.20
N ILE A 57 -18.62 -23.21 -5.90
CA ILE A 57 -17.73 -22.84 -4.80
C ILE A 57 -16.59 -23.89 -4.74
N PRO A 58 -15.32 -23.49 -4.86
CA PRO A 58 -14.21 -24.42 -4.68
C PRO A 58 -14.34 -25.06 -3.29
N SER A 59 -14.45 -26.39 -3.26
CA SER A 59 -14.51 -27.15 -2.02
C SER A 59 -13.25 -26.82 -1.20
N PRO A 60 -13.36 -26.22 0.01
CA PRO A 60 -12.21 -26.14 0.88
C PRO A 60 -11.75 -27.58 1.14
N GLN A 61 -10.51 -27.88 0.77
CA GLN A 61 -9.86 -29.10 1.24
C GLN A 61 -9.96 -29.11 2.78
N PRO A 62 -10.08 -30.29 3.42
CA PRO A 62 -10.50 -30.40 4.81
C PRO A 62 -9.62 -29.52 5.71
N LEU A 63 -10.27 -28.48 6.24
CA LEU A 63 -9.82 -27.69 7.35
C LEU A 63 -9.50 -28.67 8.49
N VAL A 64 -8.22 -28.77 8.85
CA VAL A 64 -7.80 -29.33 10.14
C VAL A 64 -8.73 -28.77 11.22
N ALA A 65 -9.36 -29.65 11.98
CA ALA A 65 -10.34 -29.31 12.99
C ALA A 65 -9.72 -28.35 14.02
N ILE A 66 -10.06 -27.07 13.91
CA ILE A 66 -9.88 -26.10 14.98
C ILE A 66 -11.27 -25.93 15.59
N ALA A 67 -11.38 -26.27 16.87
CA ALA A 67 -12.57 -26.11 17.69
C ALA A 67 -13.21 -24.72 17.53
N PRO A 68 -14.53 -24.57 17.74
CA PRO A 68 -15.17 -23.27 17.65
C PRO A 68 -14.66 -22.38 18.78
N PRO A 69 -14.21 -21.14 18.53
CA PRO A 69 -14.25 -20.14 19.57
C PRO A 69 -15.72 -19.70 19.69
N GLN A 70 -16.39 -20.25 20.70
CA GLN A 70 -17.59 -19.63 21.23
C GLN A 70 -17.17 -18.31 21.91
N GLY A 71 -17.86 -17.24 21.54
CA GLY A 71 -18.10 -16.06 22.35
C GLY A 71 -16.88 -15.23 22.74
N GLN A 72 -16.74 -14.07 22.10
CA GLN A 72 -16.37 -12.79 22.73
C GLN A 72 -16.29 -11.69 21.65
N GLU A 73 -17.44 -11.25 21.12
CA GLU A 73 -17.62 -9.82 20.86
C GLU A 73 -17.90 -9.15 22.22
N ALA A 74 -16.91 -9.24 23.11
CA ALA A 74 -16.83 -8.34 24.24
C ALA A 74 -16.34 -7.02 23.66
N GLN A 75 -17.14 -5.97 23.84
CA GLN A 75 -16.75 -4.60 23.59
C GLN A 75 -15.31 -4.37 24.07
N GLN A 76 -14.38 -4.28 23.13
CA GLN A 76 -13.11 -3.62 23.36
C GLN A 76 -13.34 -2.11 23.18
N ALA A 77 -14.22 -1.57 24.02
CA ALA A 77 -14.08 -0.20 24.51
C ALA A 77 -12.95 -0.20 25.55
N ALA A 78 -11.79 -0.71 25.16
CA ALA A 78 -10.56 -0.31 25.82
C ALA A 78 -10.35 1.12 25.33
N GLN A 79 -10.21 2.04 26.27
CA GLN A 79 -9.72 3.39 26.03
C GLN A 79 -8.40 3.28 25.26
N SER A 80 -8.49 3.21 23.93
CA SER A 80 -7.39 3.54 23.05
C SER A 80 -7.16 5.01 23.35
N GLU A 81 -6.13 5.31 24.12
CA GLU A 81 -5.52 6.64 24.14
C GLU A 81 -5.58 7.13 22.70
N GLN A 82 -6.45 8.12 22.44
CA GLN A 82 -6.78 8.51 21.08
C GLN A 82 -5.54 9.15 20.49
N LYS A 83 -4.70 8.32 19.89
CA LYS A 83 -3.50 8.75 19.21
C LYS A 83 -3.96 9.37 17.92
N THR A 84 -4.25 10.65 18.01
CA THR A 84 -4.55 11.48 16.85
C THR A 84 -3.25 12.09 16.37
N VAL A 85 -3.10 12.14 15.05
CA VAL A 85 -1.96 12.80 14.40
C VAL A 85 -2.49 13.86 13.45
N VAL A 86 -1.76 14.96 13.34
CA VAL A 86 -2.14 16.07 12.48
C VAL A 86 -1.24 16.05 11.25
N GLY A 87 -1.86 16.12 10.07
CA GLY A 87 -1.19 16.25 8.79
C GLY A 87 -1.69 17.47 8.03
N GLU A 88 -0.86 17.94 7.10
CA GLU A 88 -1.23 18.96 6.13
C GLU A 88 -1.02 18.40 4.73
N GLY A 89 -1.88 18.80 3.81
CA GLY A 89 -1.81 18.29 2.45
C GLY A 89 -2.71 19.02 1.48
N LYS A 90 -2.65 18.58 0.23
CA LYS A 90 -3.50 19.06 -0.85
C LYS A 90 -4.47 17.97 -1.26
N VAL A 91 -5.74 18.31 -1.34
CA VAL A 91 -6.79 17.40 -1.83
C VAL A 91 -6.55 17.14 -3.31
N ILE A 92 -6.40 15.87 -3.68
CA ILE A 92 -6.25 15.44 -5.08
C ILE A 92 -7.61 15.05 -5.63
N ALA A 93 -8.40 14.28 -4.87
CA ALA A 93 -9.73 13.84 -5.27
C ALA A 93 -10.61 13.59 -4.05
N ILE A 94 -11.92 13.65 -4.25
CA ILE A 94 -12.93 13.31 -3.24
C ILE A 94 -13.78 12.19 -3.82
N VAL A 95 -14.03 11.16 -3.02
CA VAL A 95 -14.84 9.99 -3.41
C VAL A 95 -16.01 9.86 -2.42
N PRO A 96 -17.10 10.63 -2.62
CA PRO A 96 -18.22 10.67 -1.66
C PRO A 96 -18.87 9.31 -1.45
N ASN A 97 -19.00 8.51 -2.52
CA ASN A 97 -19.62 7.18 -2.47
C ASN A 97 -18.89 6.20 -1.53
N ALA A 98 -17.60 6.43 -1.28
CA ALA A 98 -16.76 5.61 -0.41
C ALA A 98 -16.41 6.29 0.92
N ASN A 99 -16.95 7.49 1.18
CA ASN A 99 -16.57 8.35 2.30
C ASN A 99 -15.04 8.52 2.39
N GLN A 100 -14.39 8.74 1.24
CA GLN A 100 -12.93 8.75 1.14
C GLN A 100 -12.45 10.04 0.47
N ILE A 101 -11.29 10.52 0.91
CA ILE A 101 -10.57 11.65 0.31
C ILE A 101 -9.15 11.23 -0.03
N VAL A 102 -8.70 11.59 -1.23
CA VAL A 102 -7.30 11.38 -1.66
C VAL A 102 -6.55 12.67 -1.42
N VAL A 103 -5.52 12.60 -0.58
CA VAL A 103 -4.72 13.76 -0.18
C VAL A 103 -3.25 13.47 -0.48
N GLU A 104 -2.60 14.41 -1.16
CA GLU A 104 -1.15 14.51 -1.21
C GLU A 104 -0.71 15.21 0.08
N HIS A 105 -0.28 14.43 1.06
CA HIS A 105 0.11 14.93 2.36
C HIS A 105 1.63 15.10 2.47
N GLY A 106 2.05 16.08 3.25
CA GLY A 106 3.44 16.24 3.68
C GLY A 106 3.82 15.20 4.74
N GLU A 107 4.99 15.38 5.34
CA GLU A 107 5.41 14.55 6.47
C GLU A 107 4.45 14.69 7.65
N ILE A 108 3.95 13.56 8.14
CA ILE A 108 3.11 13.45 9.34
C ILE A 108 3.98 12.84 10.44
N LYS A 109 4.48 13.70 11.34
CA LYS A 109 5.43 13.31 12.40
C LYS A 109 4.92 12.13 13.22
N GLY A 110 5.73 11.07 13.29
CA GLY A 110 5.42 9.87 14.07
C GLY A 110 4.32 8.99 13.48
N PHE A 111 3.94 9.22 12.22
CA PHE A 111 2.96 8.41 11.50
C PHE A 111 3.47 7.98 10.13
N MET A 112 3.74 8.92 9.21
CA MET A 112 4.06 8.63 7.81
C MET A 112 4.83 9.78 7.13
N ASP A 113 5.72 9.47 6.20
CA ASP A 113 6.40 10.45 5.34
C ASP A 113 5.46 11.04 4.28
N ALA A 114 5.91 12.04 3.53
CA ALA A 114 5.11 12.69 2.48
C ALA A 114 4.76 11.72 1.33
N MET A 115 3.47 11.57 1.05
CA MET A 115 2.97 10.73 -0.05
C MET A 115 1.52 11.08 -0.42
N THR A 116 1.01 10.46 -1.49
CA THR A 116 -0.41 10.55 -1.86
C THR A 116 -1.16 9.32 -1.37
N MET A 117 -2.14 9.52 -0.50
CA MET A 117 -2.92 8.42 0.08
C MET A 117 -4.39 8.78 0.19
N GLY A 118 -5.24 7.75 0.08
CA GLY A 118 -6.68 7.86 0.29
C GLY A 118 -7.05 7.53 1.73
N TYR A 119 -7.71 8.46 2.42
CA TYR A 119 -8.17 8.30 3.80
C TYR A 119 -9.69 8.24 3.88
N ARG A 120 -10.22 7.34 4.71
CA ARG A 120 -11.63 7.39 5.08
C ARG A 120 -11.89 8.63 5.92
N VAL A 121 -13.10 9.17 5.82
CA VAL A 121 -13.51 10.37 6.55
C VAL A 121 -14.74 10.06 7.39
N ASP A 122 -14.66 10.38 8.67
CA ASP A 122 -15.72 10.14 9.65
C ASP A 122 -15.84 11.36 10.58
N PRO A 123 -16.94 12.13 10.52
CA PRO A 123 -18.15 11.89 9.73
C PRO A 123 -18.01 12.26 8.24
N PRO A 124 -18.77 11.63 7.32
CA PRO A 124 -18.74 11.93 5.88
C PRO A 124 -19.03 13.40 5.53
N SER A 125 -19.78 14.11 6.38
CA SER A 125 -20.08 15.53 6.21
C SER A 125 -18.84 16.43 6.16
N LEU A 126 -17.69 15.97 6.66
CA LEU A 126 -16.43 16.71 6.52
C LEU A 126 -15.93 16.79 5.08
N LEU A 127 -16.44 15.96 4.17
CA LEU A 127 -16.13 16.03 2.73
C LEU A 127 -16.89 17.16 2.03
N GLU A 128 -17.95 17.67 2.63
CA GLU A 128 -18.80 18.70 2.03
C GLU A 128 -18.03 20.02 1.89
N GLY A 129 -18.13 20.65 0.71
CA GLY A 129 -17.46 21.93 0.44
C GLY A 129 -15.95 21.85 0.17
N LEU A 130 -15.33 20.67 0.29
CA LEU A 130 -13.98 20.42 -0.20
C LEU A 130 -13.99 20.19 -1.71
N LYS A 131 -12.89 20.54 -2.38
CA LYS A 131 -12.66 20.19 -3.78
C LYS A 131 -11.21 19.86 -4.04
N SER A 132 -10.94 19.18 -5.15
CA SER A 132 -9.58 18.98 -5.65
C SER A 132 -8.84 20.32 -5.77
N GLY A 133 -7.59 20.32 -5.32
CA GLY A 133 -6.73 21.49 -5.28
C GLY A 133 -6.72 22.23 -3.93
N ASP A 134 -7.68 21.97 -3.04
CA ASP A 134 -7.72 22.65 -1.74
C ASP A 134 -6.56 22.19 -0.84
N LYS A 135 -5.89 23.15 -0.20
CA LYS A 135 -4.96 22.87 0.88
C LYS A 135 -5.76 22.67 2.17
N VAL A 136 -5.47 21.60 2.89
CA VAL A 136 -6.21 21.22 4.09
C VAL A 136 -5.25 20.79 5.19
N ARG A 137 -5.62 21.12 6.42
CA ARG A 137 -5.07 20.54 7.63
C ARG A 137 -6.07 19.52 8.15
N PHE A 138 -5.63 18.31 8.43
CA PHE A 138 -6.50 17.21 8.83
C PHE A 138 -5.95 16.46 10.04
N THR A 139 -6.85 15.86 10.80
CA THR A 139 -6.51 15.03 11.96
C THR A 139 -6.92 13.59 11.69
N ILE A 140 -5.97 12.67 11.75
CA ILE A 140 -6.20 11.23 11.62
C ILE A 140 -6.32 10.61 13.00
N ASP A 141 -7.39 9.87 13.22
CA ASP A 141 -7.50 8.88 14.29
C ASP A 141 -6.74 7.62 13.86
N VAL A 142 -5.57 7.36 14.47
CA VAL A 142 -4.68 6.25 14.11
C VAL A 142 -5.35 4.87 14.27
N PRO A 143 -6.07 4.56 15.37
CA PRO A 143 -6.74 3.27 15.48
C PRO A 143 -7.84 3.08 14.43
N LYS A 144 -8.58 4.14 14.07
CA LYS A 144 -9.60 4.07 13.00
C LYS A 144 -9.04 4.18 11.58
N LYS A 145 -7.80 4.67 11.44
CA LYS A 145 -7.19 5.07 10.16
C LYS A 145 -8.11 5.98 9.34
N ALA A 146 -8.81 6.88 10.03
CA ALA A 146 -9.81 7.76 9.46
C ALA A 146 -9.53 9.21 9.85
N ILE A 147 -9.83 10.12 8.94
CA ILE A 147 -9.78 11.55 9.21
C ILE A 147 -11.05 11.93 9.98
N VAL A 148 -10.84 12.53 11.15
CA VAL A 148 -11.90 12.94 12.09
C VAL A 148 -12.12 14.45 12.14
N LYS A 149 -11.19 15.24 11.59
CA LYS A 149 -11.29 16.69 11.43
C LYS A 149 -10.59 17.13 10.16
N ILE A 150 -11.18 18.05 9.41
CA ILE A 150 -10.58 18.67 8.22
C ILE A 150 -10.86 20.17 8.27
N GLU A 151 -9.83 20.98 8.07
CA GLU A 151 -9.90 22.42 7.98
C GLU A 151 -9.21 22.88 6.70
N LYS A 152 -9.91 23.71 5.92
CA LYS A 152 -9.33 24.31 4.72
C LYS A 152 -8.37 25.43 5.08
N MET A 153 -7.17 25.35 4.50
CA MET A 153 -6.14 26.37 4.64
C MET A 153 -6.36 27.46 3.60
N LYS A 154 -6.14 28.72 4.00
CA LYS A 154 -6.24 29.89 3.12
C LYS A 154 -5.08 29.95 2.12
#